data_AF-A0A1F5G3H1-F1
#
_entry.id   AF-A0A1F5G3H1-F1
#
_cell.length_a   1.000
_cell.length_b   1.000
_cell.length_c   1.000
_cell.angle_alpha   90.00
_cell.angle_beta   90.00
_cell.angle_gamma   90.00
#
_symmetry.space_group_name_H-M   'P 1'
#
loop_
_entity.id
_entity.type
_entity.pdbx_description
1 polymer ?
#
loop_
_entity_poly.entity_id
_entity_poly.type
_entity_poly.pdbx_seq_one_letter_code
_entity_poly.pdbx_strand_id
1 'polypeptide(L)' 'MKNKDLKELKSKNIEALKKERERLLKEKNEAMIERDMSKTKNYHHLLSIKRSIAQVMTLINEKSFAEKSQKENGQNAS' A
#
# COMPACT_ATOMS: atom_id res chain seq x y z
N MET A 1 5.17 -8.36 4.64
CA MET A 1 5.96 -7.15 4.93
C MET A 1 6.58 -7.25 6.31
N LYS A 2 7.85 -6.88 6.47
CA LYS A 2 8.52 -6.84 7.79
C LYS A 2 8.26 -5.49 8.47
N ASN A 3 8.48 -5.42 9.78
CA ASN A 3 8.28 -4.17 10.56
C ASN A 3 9.19 -3.03 10.10
N LYS A 4 10.38 -3.34 9.56
CA LYS A 4 11.31 -2.35 9.01
C LYS A 4 10.72 -1.64 7.78
N ASP A 5 10.12 -2.42 6.89
CA ASP A 5 9.47 -1.93 5.68
C ASP A 5 8.27 -1.01 6.02
N LEU A 6 7.52 -1.32 7.09
CA LEU A 6 6.40 -0.46 7.53
C LEU A 6 6.86 0.91 8.02
N LYS A 7 7.99 0.98 8.74
CA LYS A 7 8.56 2.27 9.17
C LYS A 7 8.96 3.12 7.96
N GLU A 8 9.56 2.50 6.95
CA GLU A 8 9.94 3.18 5.71
C GLU A 8 8.71 3.68 4.92
N LEU A 9 7.64 2.89 4.85
CA LEU A 9 6.41 3.34 4.17
C LEU A 9 5.76 4.53 4.87
N LYS A 10 5.79 4.59 6.21
CA LYS A 10 5.22 5.71 6.96
C LYS A 10 5.87 7.05 6.63
N SER A 11 7.17 7.06 6.30
CA SER A 11 7.88 8.29 5.92
C SER A 11 7.65 8.71 4.47
N LYS A 12 7.03 7.87 3.62
CA LYS A 12 6.74 8.22 2.22
C LYS A 12 5.55 9.19 2.11
N ASN A 13 5.53 9.99 1.05
CA ASN A 13 4.38 10.82 0.68
C ASN A 13 3.30 9.99 -0.05
N ILE A 14 2.12 10.57 -0.26
CA ILE A 14 0.98 9.88 -0.89
C ILE A 14 1.34 9.35 -2.28
N GLU A 15 2.03 10.13 -3.11
CA GLU A 15 2.40 9.71 -4.47
C GLU A 15 3.37 8.54 -4.48
N ALA A 16 4.36 8.54 -3.58
CA ALA A 16 5.27 7.41 -3.41
C ALA A 16 4.53 6.15 -2.90
N LEU A 17 3.53 6.31 -2.03
CA LEU A 17 2.68 5.20 -1.58
C LEU A 17 1.79 4.66 -2.72
N LYS A 18 1.27 5.52 -3.60
CA LYS A 18 0.52 5.09 -4.80
C LYS A 18 1.39 4.28 -5.74
N LYS A 19 2.63 4.73 -6.01
CA LYS A 19 3.61 3.97 -6.82
C LYS A 19 3.91 2.60 -6.22
N GLU A 20 4.08 2.54 -4.90
CA GLU A 20 4.30 1.27 -4.20
C GLU A 20 3.08 0.34 -4.30
N ARG A 21 1.86 0.89 -4.18
CA ARG A 21 0.62 0.14 -4.41
C ARG A 21 0.57 -0.44 -5.83
N GLU A 22 0.93 0.33 -6.85
CA GLU A 22 0.97 -0.15 -8.24
C GLU A 22 1.99 -1.26 -8.43
N ARG A 23 3.19 -1.12 -7.85
CA ARG A 23 4.22 -2.17 -7.85
C ARG A 23 3.70 -3.47 -7.24
N LEU A 24 3.08 -3.40 -6.05
CA LEU A 24 2.51 -4.56 -5.37
C LEU A 24 1.32 -5.18 -6.14
N LEU A 25 0.53 -4.38 -6.86
CA LEU A 25 -0.55 -4.89 -7.70
C LEU A 25 -0.02 -5.68 -8.90
N LYS A 26 1.08 -5.23 -9.53
CA LYS A 26 1.76 -6.00 -10.59
C LYS A 26 2.29 -7.33 -10.05
N GLU A 27 3.01 -7.28 -8.93
CA GLU A 27 3.56 -8.46 -8.26
C GLU A 27 2.44 -9.46 -7.88
N LYS A 28 1.30 -8.97 -7.39
CA LYS A 28 0.12 -9.80 -7.11
C LYS A 28 -0.41 -10.50 -8.37
N ASN A 29 -0.50 -9.78 -9.49
CA ASN A 29 -1.03 -10.32 -10.72
C ASN A 29 -0.11 -11.41 -11.30
N GLU A 30 1.20 -11.16 -11.30
CA GLU A 30 2.22 -12.15 -11.67
C GLU A 30 2.11 -13.41 -10.80
N ALA A 31 2.06 -13.24 -9.47
CA ALA A 31 1.91 -14.36 -8.54
C ALA A 31 0.59 -15.14 -8.73
N MET A 32 -0.50 -14.48 -9.13
CA MET A 32 -1.74 -15.19 -9.47
C MET A 32 -1.61 -15.99 -10.77
N ILE A 33 -0.99 -15.41 -11.81
CA ILE A 33 -0.76 -16.11 -13.07
C ILE A 33 0.11 -17.35 -12.84
N GLU A 34 1.21 -17.23 -12.10
CA GLU A 34 2.08 -18.37 -11.80
C GLU A 34 1.35 -19.48 -11.03
N ARG A 35 0.48 -19.09 -10.08
CA ARG A 35 -0.35 -20.04 -9.33
C ARG A 35 -1.35 -20.74 -10.24
N ASP A 36 -2.04 -20.00 -11.10
CA ASP A 36 -3.06 -20.55 -12.00
C ASP A 36 -2.43 -21.48 -13.04
N MET A 37 -1.20 -21.19 -13.47
CA MET A 37 -0.36 -22.07 -14.29
C MET A 37 0.21 -23.26 -13.51
N SER A 38 -0.14 -23.44 -12.24
CA SER A 38 0.40 -24.47 -11.33
C SER A 38 1.93 -24.46 -11.21
N LYS A 39 2.60 -23.37 -11.61
CA LYS A 39 4.06 -23.20 -11.55
C LYS A 39 4.54 -23.00 -10.12
N THR A 40 3.67 -22.48 -9.24
CA THR A 40 3.98 -22.25 -7.83
C THR A 40 2.76 -22.48 -6.94
N LYS A 41 2.96 -23.13 -5.79
CA LYS A 41 1.94 -23.28 -4.74
C LYS A 41 2.06 -22.24 -3.63
N ASN A 42 2.78 -21.13 -3.89
CA ASN A 42 3.17 -20.19 -2.84
C ASN A 42 2.05 -19.25 -2.40
N TYR A 43 0.98 -19.83 -1.85
CA TYR A 43 -0.18 -19.13 -1.28
C TYR A 43 0.25 -18.13 -0.19
N HIS A 44 1.24 -18.47 0.62
CA HIS A 44 1.78 -17.59 1.66
C HIS A 44 2.37 -16.30 1.08
N HIS A 45 3.07 -16.41 -0.06
CA HIS A 45 3.59 -15.23 -0.76
C HIS A 45 2.44 -14.33 -1.27
N LEU A 46 1.43 -14.90 -1.93
CA LEU A 46 0.25 -14.14 -2.39
C LEU A 46 -0.49 -13.46 -1.22
N LEU A 47 -0.67 -14.17 -0.11
CA LEU A 47 -1.27 -13.62 1.11
C LEU A 47 -0.42 -12.47 1.68
N SER A 48 0.91 -12.60 1.64
CA SER A 48 1.82 -11.54 2.09
C SER A 48 1.72 -10.28 1.24
N ILE A 49 1.61 -10.41 -0.08
CA ILE A 49 1.42 -9.29 -1.01
C ILE A 49 0.09 -8.59 -0.73
N LYS A 50 -1.00 -9.35 -0.56
CA LYS A 50 -2.33 -8.79 -0.23
C LYS A 50 -2.31 -7.98 1.07
N ARG A 51 -1.62 -8.48 2.11
CA ARG A 51 -1.44 -7.74 3.38
C ARG A 51 -0.65 -6.45 3.17
N SER A 52 0.45 -6.49 2.41
CA SER A 52 1.24 -5.30 2.08
C SER A 52 0.39 -4.24 1.36
N ILE A 53 -0.44 -4.65 0.39
CA ILE A 53 -1.36 -3.75 -0.34
C ILE A 53 -2.32 -3.06 0.64
N ALA A 54 -2.94 -3.83 1.55
CA ALA A 54 -3.87 -3.29 2.53
C ALA A 54 -3.17 -2.25 3.44
N GLN A 55 -1.95 -2.53 3.90
CA GLN A 55 -1.18 -1.61 4.72
C GLN A 55 -0.86 -0.30 3.99
N VAL A 56 -0.44 -0.38 2.72
CA VAL A 56 -0.19 0.81 1.89
C VAL A 56 -1.47 1.63 1.69
N MET A 57 -2.61 0.97 1.43
CA MET A 57 -3.91 1.64 1.30
C MET A 57 -4.33 2.35 2.59
N THR A 58 -4.14 1.72 3.75
CA THR A 58 -4.38 2.35 5.05
C THR A 58 -3.55 3.63 5.20
N LEU A 59 -2.24 3.57 4.90
CA LEU A 59 -1.37 4.75 5.01
C LEU A 59 -1.76 5.87 4.04
N ILE A 60 -2.21 5.53 2.82
CA ILE A 60 -2.74 6.51 1.87
C ILE A 60 -3.97 7.20 2.47
N ASN A 61 -4.93 6.42 2.98
CA ASN A 61 -6.16 6.95 3.56
C ASN A 61 -5.89 7.84 4.78
N GLU A 62 -5.01 7.41 5.69
CA GLU A 62 -4.59 8.19 6.86
C GLU A 62 -3.99 9.55 6.46
N LYS A 63 -3.07 9.55 5.49
CA LYS A 63 -2.44 10.79 5.01
C LYS A 63 -3.43 11.68 4.27
N SER A 64 -4.27 11.11 3.38
CA SER A 64 -5.31 11.86 2.69
C SER A 64 -6.33 12.47 3.64
N PHE A 65 -6.67 11.78 4.73
CA PHE A 65 -7.53 12.31 5.77
C PHE A 65 -6.86 13.48 6.50
N ALA A 66 -5.61 13.32 6.92
CA ALA A 66 -4.86 14.39 7.59
C ALA A 66 -4.71 15.64 6.72
N GLU A 67 -4.42 15.49 5.42
CA GLU A 67 -4.33 16.62 4.47
C GLU A 67 -5.67 17.36 4.31
N LYS A 68 -6.80 16.64 4.33
CA LYS A 68 -8.13 17.25 4.28
C LYS A 68 -8.43 18.04 5.56
N SER A 69 -8.20 17.44 6.72
CA SER A 69 -8.44 18.11 8.01
C SER A 69 -7.57 19.36 8.19
N GLN A 70 -6.33 19.36 7.69
CA GLN A 70 -5.47 20.55 7.69
C GLN A 70 -6.00 21.67 6.79
N LYS A 71 -6.50 21.32 5.59
CA LYS A 71 -7.10 22.31 4.68
C LYS A 71 -8.38 22.92 5.25
N GLU A 72 -9.24 22.09 5.85
CA GLU A 72 -10.50 22.54 6.47
C GLU A 72 -10.24 23.45 7.68
N ASN A 73 -9.29 23.11 8.55
CA ASN A 73 -8.93 23.96 9.70
C ASN A 73 -8.19 25.25 9.30
N GLY A 74 -7.44 25.23 8.20
CA GLY A 74 -6.78 26.44 7.67
C GLY A 74 -7.75 27.44 7.03
N GLN A 75 -8.86 26.96 6.46
CA GLN A 75 -9.90 27.80 5.86
C GLN A 75 -10.85 28.43 6.89
N ASN A 76 -11.07 27.78 8.05
CA ASN A 76 -11.88 28.33 9.14
C ASN A 76 -11.13 29.31 10.06
N ALA A 77 -9.82 29.50 9.85
CA ALA A 77 -8.97 30.42 10.61
C ALA A 77 -8.62 31.71 9.85
N SER A 78 -9.17 31.89 8.65
CA SER A 78 -9.06 33.11 7.82
C SER A 78 -10.40 33.80 7.72
#